data_AF-A0A953SYD5-F1
#
_entry.id   AF-A0A953SYD5-F1
#
_cell.length_a   1.000
_cell.length_b   1.000
_cell.length_c   1.000
_cell.angle_alpha   90.00
_cell.angle_beta   90.00
_cell.angle_gamma   90.00
#
_symmetry.space_group_name_H-M   'P 1'
#
loop_
_entity.id
_entity.type
_entity.pdbx_description
1 polymer ?
#
loop_
_entity_poly.entity_id
_entity_poly.type
_entity_poly.pdbx_seq_one_letter_code
_entity_poly.pdbx_strand_id
1 'polypeptide(L)'
;MRILFATLVLLLPVLAGAQPKVDHQFALSLSPSTDGQLFCLFLVAVKDSQVVESRPITRGNFIRQAQGRAFSSANPDAEDLFRKYDVKQCTLPPDSAAMGFLTDCSTLDDLWKLRYWEYPLKVDDAQRMAKGWSEKPLSPSQRQMEILGGYGLKYTTGLIIGPEMFRLLHDMGDRNWVNIYRGGA
;
A
#
# COMPACT_ATOMS: atom_id res chain seq x y z
N MET A 1 47.86 26.44 -53.84
CA MET A 1 46.38 26.39 -53.96
C MET A 1 45.87 25.34 -52.97
N ARG A 2 45.44 25.75 -51.77
CA ARG A 2 44.92 24.84 -50.72
C ARG A 2 43.42 25.09 -50.59
N ILE A 3 42.62 24.09 -50.94
CA ILE A 3 41.16 24.13 -50.85
C ILE A 3 40.78 23.71 -49.44
N LEU A 4 40.21 24.62 -48.65
CA LEU A 4 39.59 24.31 -47.36
C LEU A 4 38.20 23.71 -47.63
N PHE A 5 37.99 22.46 -47.23
CA PHE A 5 36.66 21.86 -47.11
C PHE A 5 36.02 22.37 -45.82
N ALA A 6 34.95 23.16 -45.95
CA ALA A 6 34.09 23.52 -44.84
C ALA A 6 33.03 22.43 -44.65
N THR A 7 33.17 21.62 -43.61
CA THR A 7 32.17 20.61 -43.22
C THR A 7 31.02 21.31 -42.50
N LEU A 8 29.87 21.40 -43.18
CA LEU A 8 28.62 21.91 -42.60
C LEU A 8 28.03 20.83 -41.68
N VAL A 9 28.15 21.02 -40.37
CA VAL A 9 27.48 20.18 -39.36
C VAL A 9 26.02 20.62 -39.27
N LEU A 10 25.11 19.81 -39.82
CA LEU A 10 23.66 19.97 -39.64
C LEU A 10 23.28 19.51 -38.22
N LEU A 11 23.04 20.48 -37.34
CA LEU A 11 22.41 20.26 -36.03
C LEU A 11 20.91 20.03 -36.24
N LEU A 12 20.48 18.78 -36.29
CA LEU A 12 19.06 18.43 -36.16
C LEU A 12 18.65 18.58 -34.69
N PRO A 13 17.58 19.34 -34.37
CA PRO A 13 17.07 19.40 -33.02
C PRO A 13 16.44 18.05 -32.68
N VAL A 14 17.00 17.36 -31.69
CA VAL A 14 16.33 16.23 -31.05
C VAL A 14 15.07 16.78 -30.41
N LEU A 15 13.91 16.50 -31.01
CA LEU A 15 12.62 16.70 -30.37
C LEU A 15 12.59 15.80 -29.14
N ALA A 16 12.88 16.37 -27.98
CA ALA A 16 12.67 15.73 -26.69
C ALA A 16 11.16 15.53 -26.53
N GLY A 17 10.66 14.38 -26.99
CA GLY A 17 9.28 13.96 -26.71
C GLY A 17 9.09 13.90 -25.20
N ALA A 18 8.04 14.52 -24.69
CA ALA A 18 7.68 14.43 -23.28
C ALA A 18 7.57 12.96 -22.88
N GLN A 19 8.42 12.51 -21.96
CA GLN A 19 8.32 11.17 -21.41
C GLN A 19 6.93 11.04 -20.76
N PRO A 20 6.19 9.94 -21.02
CA PRO A 20 4.89 9.74 -20.41
C PRO A 20 5.03 9.79 -18.89
N LYS A 21 4.22 10.64 -18.24
CA LYS A 21 4.24 10.80 -16.78
C LYS A 21 3.77 9.50 -16.13
N VAL A 22 4.68 8.82 -15.44
CA VAL A 22 4.37 7.63 -14.64
C VAL A 22 4.19 8.07 -13.19
N ASP A 23 3.03 7.75 -12.62
CA ASP A 23 2.73 8.03 -11.23
C ASP A 23 3.13 6.84 -10.34
N HIS A 24 3.83 7.10 -9.25
CA HIS A 24 4.28 6.03 -8.34
C HIS A 24 3.43 6.06 -7.09
N GLN A 25 2.90 4.92 -6.69
CA GLN A 25 1.99 4.83 -5.56
C GLN A 25 2.32 3.62 -4.69
N PHE A 26 1.95 3.69 -3.41
CA PHE A 26 1.92 2.50 -2.57
C PHE A 26 0.73 1.63 -2.96
N ALA A 27 0.86 0.33 -2.81
CA ALA A 27 -0.27 -0.59 -2.97
C ALA A 27 -0.21 -1.74 -1.97
N LEU A 28 -1.37 -2.31 -1.70
CA LEU A 28 -1.60 -3.41 -0.77
C LEU A 28 -2.36 -4.54 -1.46
N SER A 29 -1.97 -5.78 -1.21
CA SER A 29 -2.76 -6.98 -1.54
C SER A 29 -3.07 -7.77 -0.28
N LEU A 30 -4.23 -8.41 -0.23
CA LEU A 30 -4.59 -9.38 0.83
C LEU A 30 -4.07 -10.80 0.52
N SER A 31 -3.13 -10.92 -0.42
CA SER A 31 -2.39 -12.15 -0.70
C SER A 31 -1.34 -12.41 0.37
N PRO A 32 -1.17 -13.65 0.85
CA PRO A 32 -0.01 -14.02 1.64
C PRO A 32 1.27 -13.76 0.86
N SER A 33 2.26 -13.26 1.58
CA SER A 33 3.62 -13.02 1.14
C SER A 33 4.50 -14.25 1.44
N THR A 34 5.64 -14.36 0.75
CA THR A 34 6.64 -15.40 1.00
C THR A 34 7.44 -15.17 2.29
N ASP A 35 7.35 -13.99 2.89
CA ASP A 35 8.01 -13.64 4.16
C ASP A 35 7.18 -13.99 5.41
N GLY A 36 6.07 -14.73 5.23
CA GLY A 36 5.19 -15.16 6.31
C GLY A 36 4.10 -14.14 6.66
N GLN A 37 4.09 -12.95 6.04
CA GLN A 37 2.97 -12.01 6.19
C GLN A 37 1.74 -12.51 5.41
N LEU A 38 0.55 -12.20 5.92
CA LEU A 38 -0.73 -12.56 5.31
C LEU A 38 -1.28 -11.45 4.40
N PHE A 39 -0.40 -10.55 3.96
CA PHE A 39 -0.63 -9.47 3.02
C PHE A 39 0.69 -9.16 2.29
N CYS A 40 0.61 -8.43 1.19
CA CYS A 40 1.78 -7.93 0.45
C CYS A 40 1.70 -6.41 0.29
N LEU A 41 2.84 -5.73 0.39
CA LEU A 41 2.97 -4.29 0.13
C LEU A 41 3.83 -4.06 -1.11
N PHE A 42 3.49 -3.04 -1.89
CA PHE A 42 4.16 -2.73 -3.15
C PHE A 42 4.41 -1.24 -3.32
N LEU A 43 5.41 -0.93 -4.12
CA LEU A 43 5.47 0.30 -4.92
C LEU A 43 5.00 -0.06 -6.33
N VAL A 44 4.03 0.68 -6.85
CA VAL A 44 3.48 0.48 -8.19
C VAL A 44 3.72 1.70 -9.06
N ALA A 45 4.03 1.47 -10.33
CA ALA A 45 4.02 2.48 -11.37
C ALA A 45 2.68 2.42 -12.09
N VAL A 46 1.97 3.55 -12.14
CA VAL A 46 0.66 3.70 -12.77
C VAL A 46 0.81 4.62 -13.97
N LYS A 47 0.37 4.15 -15.13
CA LYS A 47 0.31 4.91 -16.37
C LYS A 47 -1.05 4.66 -17.02
N ASP A 48 -1.75 5.73 -17.40
CA ASP A 48 -3.07 5.67 -18.04
C ASP A 48 -4.06 4.79 -17.24
N SER A 49 -4.04 4.93 -15.90
CA SER A 49 -4.83 4.15 -14.94
C SER A 49 -4.55 2.64 -14.91
N GLN A 50 -3.44 2.20 -15.52
CA GLN A 50 -2.99 0.81 -15.49
C GLN A 50 -1.69 0.69 -14.70
N VAL A 51 -1.58 -0.38 -13.92
CA VAL A 51 -0.33 -0.75 -13.25
C VAL A 51 0.61 -1.32 -14.31
N VAL A 52 1.71 -0.62 -14.58
CA VAL A 52 2.74 -1.04 -15.55
C VAL A 52 3.96 -1.67 -14.88
N GLU A 53 4.15 -1.43 -13.59
CA GLU A 53 5.18 -2.08 -12.77
C GLU A 53 4.65 -2.27 -11.34
N SER A 54 5.04 -3.37 -10.70
CA SER A 54 4.80 -3.62 -9.28
C SER A 54 6.04 -4.20 -8.63
N ARG A 55 6.55 -3.53 -7.60
CA ARG A 55 7.74 -3.94 -6.86
C ARG A 55 7.37 -4.20 -5.40
N PRO A 56 7.53 -5.43 -4.87
CA PRO A 56 7.23 -5.71 -3.48
C PRO A 56 8.17 -4.93 -2.55
N ILE A 57 7.64 -4.48 -1.42
CA ILE A 57 8.39 -3.82 -0.36
C ILE A 57 8.08 -4.48 0.98
N THR A 58 9.07 -4.51 1.88
CA THR A 58 8.87 -5.02 3.22
C THR A 58 8.03 -4.05 4.05
N ARG A 59 7.32 -4.56 5.07
CA ARG A 59 6.59 -3.76 6.07
C ARG A 59 7.44 -2.61 6.63
N GLY A 60 8.68 -2.90 7.05
CA GLY A 60 9.57 -1.88 7.60
C GLY A 60 9.94 -0.79 6.59
N ASN A 61 10.16 -1.15 5.31
CA ASN A 61 10.40 -0.16 4.25
C ASN A 61 9.15 0.67 3.96
N PHE A 62 7.98 0.04 3.88
CA PHE A 62 6.71 0.74 3.72
C PHE A 62 6.50 1.76 4.84
N ILE A 63 6.60 1.34 6.09
CA ILE A 63 6.38 2.21 7.25
C ILE A 63 7.35 3.40 7.23
N ARG A 64 8.64 3.19 6.96
CA ARG A 64 9.62 4.30 6.87
C ARG A 64 9.31 5.25 5.72
N GLN A 65 8.94 4.73 4.56
CA GLN A 65 8.65 5.55 3.38
C GLN A 65 7.33 6.31 3.52
N ALA A 66 6.28 5.66 4.02
CA ALA A 66 4.95 6.24 4.20
C ALA A 66 4.93 7.34 5.28
N GLN A 67 5.76 7.23 6.32
CA GLN A 67 5.87 8.28 7.35
C GLN A 67 6.89 9.39 6.99
N GLY A 68 7.45 9.38 5.76
CA GLY A 68 8.39 10.41 5.30
C GLY A 68 9.82 10.29 5.82
N ARG A 69 10.24 9.12 6.33
CA ARG A 69 11.57 8.88 6.93
C ARG A 69 12.56 8.17 6.02
N ALA A 70 12.10 7.72 4.86
CA ALA A 70 12.94 7.17 3.81
C ALA A 70 12.43 7.66 2.46
N PHE A 71 13.36 7.89 1.53
CA PHE A 71 13.02 8.27 0.16
C PHE A 71 12.08 7.23 -0.48
N SER A 72 11.06 7.72 -1.19
CA SER A 72 10.16 6.90 -1.98
C SER A 72 9.67 7.68 -3.18
N SER A 73 9.65 7.04 -4.35
CA SER A 73 8.99 7.62 -5.53
C SER A 73 7.49 7.79 -5.31
N ALA A 74 6.88 7.01 -4.42
CA ALA A 74 5.47 7.14 -4.03
C ALA A 74 5.20 8.16 -2.90
N ASN A 75 6.25 8.79 -2.37
CA ASN A 75 6.16 9.87 -1.39
C ASN A 75 7.34 10.84 -1.58
N PRO A 76 7.41 11.54 -2.73
CA PRO A 76 8.58 12.36 -3.10
C PRO A 76 8.78 13.56 -2.16
N ASP A 77 7.71 14.07 -1.58
CA ASP A 77 7.70 15.22 -0.68
C ASP A 77 7.99 14.84 0.79
N ALA A 78 8.23 13.55 1.05
CA ALA A 78 8.51 13.01 2.39
C ALA A 78 7.45 13.41 3.44
N GLU A 79 6.18 13.46 3.02
CA GLU A 79 5.06 13.73 3.93
C GLU A 79 4.82 12.55 4.88
N ASP A 80 4.28 12.81 6.07
CA ASP A 80 3.74 11.73 6.90
C ASP A 80 2.34 11.36 6.39
N LEU A 81 2.27 10.34 5.53
CA LEU A 81 1.03 9.88 4.92
C LEU A 81 0.08 9.26 5.93
N PHE A 82 0.57 8.66 7.02
CA PHE A 82 -0.32 8.15 8.07
C PHE A 82 -1.06 9.29 8.76
N ARG A 83 -0.38 10.42 9.03
CA ARG A 83 -1.04 11.62 9.54
C ARG A 83 -1.96 12.27 8.50
N LYS A 84 -1.52 12.36 7.24
CA LYS A 84 -2.30 12.93 6.13
C LYS A 84 -3.66 12.24 5.96
N TYR A 85 -3.69 10.92 6.10
CA TYR A 85 -4.90 10.11 5.94
C TYR A 85 -5.53 9.67 7.27
N ASP A 86 -5.15 10.31 8.39
CA ASP A 86 -5.67 10.04 9.73
C ASP A 86 -5.63 8.56 10.16
N VAL A 87 -4.60 7.81 9.75
CA VAL A 87 -4.40 6.41 10.13
C VAL A 87 -3.79 6.35 11.54
N LYS A 88 -4.59 6.71 12.56
CA LYS A 88 -4.14 6.95 13.95
C LYS A 88 -3.35 5.79 14.55
N GLN A 89 -3.74 4.56 14.24
CA GLN A 89 -3.09 3.32 14.69
C GLN A 89 -1.69 3.12 14.07
N CYS A 90 -1.38 3.83 12.99
CA CYS A 90 -0.05 3.93 12.38
C CYS A 90 0.60 5.29 12.68
N THR A 91 0.33 5.92 13.83
CA THR A 91 1.00 7.16 14.24
C THR A 91 1.54 7.04 15.65
N LEU A 92 2.69 7.67 15.90
CA LEU A 92 3.16 7.88 17.27
C LEU A 92 2.34 9.00 17.93
N PRO A 93 2.06 8.91 19.24
CA PRO A 93 1.44 10.00 19.99
C PRO A 93 2.17 11.34 19.77
N PRO A 94 1.46 12.48 19.75
CA PRO A 94 2.04 13.80 19.42
C PRO A 94 3.27 14.21 20.24
N ASP A 95 3.37 13.73 21.48
CA ASP A 95 4.44 13.99 22.46
C ASP A 95 5.57 12.95 22.43
N SER A 96 5.55 12.03 21.47
CA SER A 96 6.50 10.91 21.37
C SER A 96 7.87 11.28 20.80
N ALA A 97 8.31 12.55 20.93
CA ALA A 97 9.60 12.99 20.40
C ALA A 97 10.78 12.13 20.90
N ALA A 98 10.66 11.53 22.09
CA ALA A 98 11.62 10.60 22.66
C ALA A 98 11.54 9.16 22.12
N MET A 99 10.42 8.76 21.47
CA MET A 99 10.22 7.38 20.97
C MET A 99 10.78 7.14 19.56
N GLY A 100 11.39 8.15 18.94
CA GLY A 100 12.01 8.03 17.63
C GLY A 100 10.99 8.08 16.49
N PHE A 101 10.96 7.03 15.67
CA PHE A 101 10.08 6.93 14.49
C PHE A 101 9.18 5.70 14.62
N LEU A 102 8.05 5.70 13.90
CA LEU A 102 7.13 4.57 13.92
C LEU A 102 7.86 3.35 13.34
N THR A 103 8.07 2.32 14.16
CA THR A 103 8.67 1.06 13.71
C THR A 103 7.61 0.04 13.31
N ASP A 104 6.38 0.20 13.81
CA ASP A 104 5.31 -0.75 13.60
C ASP A 104 3.91 -0.13 13.58
N CYS A 105 2.93 -0.82 12.99
CA CYS A 105 1.54 -0.36 12.94
C CYS A 105 0.54 -1.50 13.19
N SER A 106 -0.27 -1.38 14.24
CA SER A 106 -1.23 -2.43 14.62
C SER A 106 -2.30 -2.68 13.55
N THR A 107 -2.67 -1.69 12.74
CA THR A 107 -3.63 -1.92 11.64
C THR A 107 -3.07 -2.87 10.59
N LEU A 108 -1.76 -2.85 10.34
CA LEU A 108 -1.14 -3.80 9.42
C LEU A 108 -1.19 -5.23 9.96
N ASP A 109 -1.15 -5.41 11.29
CA ASP A 109 -1.33 -6.71 11.93
C ASP A 109 -2.75 -7.26 11.79
N ASP A 110 -3.73 -6.39 11.54
CA ASP A 110 -5.13 -6.75 11.41
C ASP A 110 -5.56 -6.99 9.95
N LEU A 111 -4.69 -6.73 8.96
CA LEU A 111 -5.00 -6.91 7.53
C LEU A 111 -5.45 -8.33 7.18
N TRP A 112 -4.88 -9.34 7.83
CA TRP A 112 -5.26 -10.73 7.59
C TRP A 112 -6.73 -10.99 7.96
N LYS A 113 -7.27 -10.26 8.94
CA LYS A 113 -8.63 -10.43 9.45
C LYS A 113 -9.67 -10.12 8.37
N LEU A 114 -9.32 -9.29 7.39
CA LEU A 114 -10.20 -9.03 6.25
C LEU A 114 -10.46 -10.31 5.44
N ARG A 115 -9.47 -11.20 5.31
CA ARG A 115 -9.54 -12.37 4.44
C ARG A 115 -9.95 -13.66 5.15
N TYR A 116 -9.56 -13.83 6.40
CA TYR A 116 -9.74 -15.09 7.12
C TYR A 116 -10.71 -14.96 8.29
N TRP A 117 -11.47 -16.01 8.57
CA TRP A 117 -12.36 -16.10 9.74
C TRP A 117 -11.57 -16.39 11.02
N GLU A 118 -10.50 -17.16 10.89
CA GLU A 118 -9.56 -17.56 11.94
C GLU A 118 -8.14 -17.36 11.44
N TYR A 119 -7.17 -17.21 12.35
CA TYR A 119 -5.78 -17.04 11.96
C TYR A 119 -5.29 -18.26 11.15
N PRO A 120 -4.82 -18.08 9.89
CA PRO A 120 -4.58 -19.20 8.98
C PRO A 120 -3.24 -19.91 9.21
N LEU A 121 -2.33 -19.33 10.00
CA LEU A 121 -1.04 -19.93 10.31
C LEU A 121 -1.12 -20.68 11.64
N LYS A 122 -0.50 -21.86 11.72
CA LYS A 122 -0.41 -22.65 12.95
C LYS A 122 0.73 -22.12 13.80
N VAL A 123 0.46 -21.13 14.65
CA VAL A 123 1.44 -20.58 15.59
C VAL A 123 0.78 -20.45 16.95
N ASP A 124 1.33 -21.15 17.95
CA ASP A 124 0.89 -21.20 19.36
C ASP A 124 -0.63 -21.32 19.63
N ASP A 125 -1.00 -21.49 20.91
CA ASP A 125 -2.40 -21.67 21.30
C ASP A 125 -3.17 -20.35 21.35
N ALA A 126 -2.47 -19.22 21.53
CA ALA A 126 -3.07 -17.89 21.65
C ALA A 126 -3.47 -17.32 20.28
N GLN A 127 -2.64 -17.45 19.25
CA GLN A 127 -3.02 -16.98 17.90
C GLN A 127 -4.08 -17.87 17.25
N ARG A 128 -4.15 -19.16 17.63
CA ARG A 128 -5.25 -20.06 17.24
C ARG A 128 -6.64 -19.54 17.66
N MET A 129 -6.71 -18.81 18.77
CA MET A 129 -7.96 -18.24 19.28
C MET A 129 -8.29 -16.88 18.64
N ALA A 130 -7.39 -16.30 17.83
CA ALA A 130 -7.63 -15.01 17.20
C ALA A 130 -8.70 -15.15 16.09
N LYS A 131 -9.84 -14.48 16.29
CA LYS A 131 -10.88 -14.36 15.28
C LYS A 131 -10.54 -13.26 14.28
N GLY A 132 -10.61 -13.61 13.01
CA GLY A 132 -10.65 -12.65 11.93
C GLY A 132 -12.04 -12.04 11.77
N TRP A 133 -12.23 -11.30 10.68
CA TRP A 133 -13.45 -10.55 10.39
C TRP A 133 -14.18 -11.03 9.15
N SER A 134 -13.54 -11.89 8.35
CA SER A 134 -14.17 -12.54 7.21
C SER A 134 -15.34 -13.42 7.64
N GLU A 135 -16.42 -13.43 6.87
CA GLU A 135 -17.60 -14.30 7.07
C GLU A 135 -17.35 -15.75 6.60
N LYS A 136 -16.30 -16.01 5.79
CA LYS A 136 -15.93 -17.37 5.37
C LYS A 136 -14.50 -17.72 5.82
N PRO A 137 -14.18 -19.03 5.94
CA PRO A 137 -12.89 -19.48 6.46
C PRO A 137 -11.65 -18.89 5.79
N LEU A 138 -11.63 -18.85 4.44
CA LEU A 138 -10.42 -18.53 3.66
C LEU A 138 -10.57 -17.34 2.71
N SER A 139 -11.74 -16.71 2.68
CA SER A 139 -12.04 -15.58 1.81
C SER A 139 -13.22 -14.75 2.34
N PRO A 140 -13.30 -13.46 1.99
CA PRO A 140 -14.47 -12.64 2.31
C PRO A 140 -15.74 -13.18 1.64
N SER A 141 -16.91 -12.88 2.19
CA SER A 141 -18.18 -13.08 1.50
C SER A 141 -18.36 -12.10 0.33
N GLN A 142 -19.42 -12.29 -0.47
CA GLN A 142 -19.71 -11.36 -1.57
C GLN A 142 -19.95 -9.94 -1.05
N ARG A 143 -20.74 -9.79 0.02
CA ARG A 143 -20.98 -8.52 0.70
C ARG A 143 -19.68 -7.87 1.17
N GLN A 144 -18.79 -8.64 1.77
CA GLN A 144 -17.48 -8.13 2.21
C GLN A 144 -16.60 -7.72 1.02
N MET A 145 -16.66 -8.46 -0.09
CA MET A 145 -16.00 -8.06 -1.34
C MET A 145 -16.60 -6.79 -1.94
N GLU A 146 -17.90 -6.52 -1.77
CA GLU A 146 -18.52 -5.25 -2.20
C GLU A 146 -17.99 -4.08 -1.36
N ILE A 147 -17.84 -4.25 -0.04
CA ILE A 147 -17.21 -3.26 0.84
C ILE A 147 -15.76 -3.01 0.40
N LEU A 148 -14.97 -4.07 0.20
CA LEU A 148 -13.57 -3.97 -0.25
C LEU A 148 -13.45 -3.39 -1.68
N GLY A 149 -14.45 -3.63 -2.53
CA GLY A 149 -14.57 -3.05 -3.86
C GLY A 149 -14.69 -1.53 -3.84
N GLY A 150 -15.23 -0.96 -2.75
CA GLY A 150 -15.20 0.48 -2.50
C GLY A 150 -13.79 1.07 -2.42
N TYR A 151 -12.78 0.26 -2.09
CA TYR A 151 -11.35 0.64 -2.08
C TYR A 151 -10.63 0.21 -3.37
N GLY A 152 -11.35 -0.29 -4.38
CA GLY A 152 -10.78 -0.76 -5.65
C GLY A 152 -10.35 -2.23 -5.66
N LEU A 153 -10.55 -2.99 -4.57
CA LEU A 153 -10.20 -4.42 -4.52
C LEU A 153 -11.24 -5.27 -5.28
N LYS A 154 -10.87 -5.78 -6.46
CA LYS A 154 -11.75 -6.63 -7.29
C LYS A 154 -11.74 -8.11 -6.86
N TYR A 155 -10.63 -8.59 -6.34
CA TYR A 155 -10.40 -9.95 -5.88
C TYR A 155 -9.34 -9.91 -4.77
N THR A 156 -9.31 -10.90 -3.87
CA THR A 156 -8.41 -10.87 -2.71
C THR A 156 -6.93 -10.79 -3.06
N THR A 157 -6.56 -11.25 -4.27
CA THR A 157 -5.19 -11.15 -4.80
C THR A 157 -4.93 -9.87 -5.60
N GLY A 158 -5.90 -8.97 -5.66
CA GLY A 158 -5.79 -7.69 -6.34
C GLY A 158 -5.00 -6.68 -5.52
N LEU A 159 -4.98 -5.45 -6.02
CA LEU A 159 -4.29 -4.32 -5.40
C LEU A 159 -5.29 -3.24 -4.99
N ILE A 160 -5.08 -2.71 -3.80
CA ILE A 160 -5.63 -1.44 -3.33
C ILE A 160 -4.51 -0.44 -3.45
N ILE A 161 -4.71 0.65 -4.21
CA ILE A 161 -3.63 1.50 -4.70
C ILE A 161 -3.81 2.93 -4.18
N GLY A 162 -2.71 3.54 -3.76
CA GLY A 162 -2.62 4.97 -3.46
C GLY A 162 -3.49 5.40 -2.28
N PRO A 163 -4.24 6.51 -2.39
CA PRO A 163 -5.09 7.04 -1.32
C PRO A 163 -6.08 6.00 -0.75
N GLU A 164 -6.63 5.13 -1.59
CA GLU A 164 -7.60 4.11 -1.17
C GLU A 164 -6.99 3.07 -0.21
N MET A 165 -5.68 2.82 -0.32
CA MET A 165 -4.98 1.96 0.63
C MET A 165 -4.95 2.59 2.02
N PHE A 166 -4.63 3.88 2.11
CA PHE A 166 -4.61 4.58 3.39
C PHE A 166 -6.02 4.77 3.94
N ARG A 167 -7.02 5.00 3.09
CA ARG A 167 -8.43 5.04 3.49
C ARG A 167 -8.88 3.71 4.12
N LEU A 168 -8.50 2.58 3.53
CA LEU A 168 -8.77 1.26 4.15
C LEU A 168 -8.11 1.15 5.52
N LEU A 169 -6.84 1.53 5.64
CA LEU A 169 -6.12 1.45 6.92
C LEU A 169 -6.74 2.37 7.99
N HIS A 170 -7.22 3.55 7.60
CA HIS A 170 -7.98 4.45 8.47
C HIS A 170 -9.27 3.77 8.95
N ASP A 171 -10.09 3.29 8.01
CA ASP A 171 -11.40 2.70 8.28
C ASP A 171 -11.30 1.42 9.14
N MET A 172 -10.26 0.61 8.94
CA MET A 172 -9.97 -0.55 9.81
C MET A 172 -9.70 -0.16 11.28
N GLY A 173 -9.29 1.09 11.51
CA GLY A 173 -9.14 1.67 12.84
C GLY A 173 -10.46 2.08 13.51
N ASP A 174 -11.56 2.14 12.76
CA ASP A 174 -12.89 2.47 13.26
C ASP A 174 -13.68 1.20 13.62
N ARG A 175 -14.12 1.12 14.88
CA ARG A 175 -14.95 0.02 15.38
C ARG A 175 -16.28 -0.11 14.64
N ASN A 176 -16.89 1.00 14.24
CA ASN A 176 -18.16 0.98 13.51
C ASN A 176 -17.97 0.34 12.13
N TRP A 177 -16.91 0.73 11.42
CA TRP A 177 -16.57 0.11 10.14
C TRP A 177 -16.30 -1.39 10.30
N VAL A 178 -15.52 -1.79 11.31
CA VAL A 178 -15.24 -3.21 11.59
C VAL A 178 -16.53 -3.99 11.89
N ASN A 179 -17.47 -3.41 12.63
CA ASN A 179 -18.76 -4.04 12.91
C ASN A 179 -19.58 -4.23 11.63
N ILE A 180 -19.65 -3.21 10.78
CA ILE A 180 -20.29 -3.30 9.46
C ILE A 180 -19.61 -4.41 8.65
N TYR A 181 -18.28 -4.44 8.56
CA TYR A 181 -17.55 -5.46 7.80
C TYR A 181 -17.86 -6.89 8.27
N ARG A 182 -17.97 -7.11 9.59
CA ARG A 182 -18.29 -8.41 10.19
C ARG A 182 -19.73 -8.88 9.99
N GLY A 183 -20.62 -8.03 9.47
CA GLY A 183 -22.05 -8.34 9.36
C GLY A 183 -22.90 -7.89 10.54
N GLY A 184 -22.34 -7.08 11.45
CA GLY A 184 -23.09 -6.42 12.51
C GLY A 184 -23.84 -5.20 11.99
N ALA A 185 -25.17 -5.33 11.89
CA ALA A 185 -26.12 -4.24 12.05
C ALA A 185 -26.95 -4.55 13.30
#